data_AF-A0A533RLG3-F1
#
_entry.id   AF-A0A533RLG3-F1
#
_cell.length_a   1.000
_cell.length_b   1.000
_cell.length_c   1.000
_cell.angle_alpha   90.00
_cell.angle_beta   90.00
_cell.angle_gamma   90.00
#
_symmetry.space_group_name_H-M   'P 1'
#
loop_
_entity.id
_entity.type
_entity.pdbx_description
1 polymer ?
#
loop_
_entity_poly.entity_id
_entity_poly.type
_entity_poly.pdbx_seq_one_letter_code
_entity_poly.pdbx_strand_id
1 'polypeptide(L)'
;MRDDRGFTLVELVTVLAIIALLVAIALASYVTSVRYTTRMLCAANRRGFTRSASIFTAEHNSTQPATLEDLRPYVRNFDSAAHCPADDRLIEWDAAGMEAVCTYPGHQP
;
A
#
# COMPACT_ATOMS: atom_id res chain seq x y z
N MET A 1 -42.57 -38.30 23.07
CA MET A 1 -42.69 -36.88 23.42
C MET A 1 -41.37 -36.24 22.99
N ARG A 2 -41.42 -35.29 22.07
CA ARG A 2 -40.21 -34.64 21.51
C ARG A 2 -39.73 -33.60 22.52
N ASP A 3 -38.51 -33.77 23.00
CA ASP A 3 -37.84 -32.87 23.92
C ASP A 3 -37.18 -31.77 23.06
N ASP A 4 -37.97 -30.76 22.69
CA ASP A 4 -37.48 -29.58 21.98
C ASP A 4 -36.72 -28.69 22.99
N ARG A 5 -35.46 -29.05 23.25
CA ARG A 5 -34.53 -28.24 24.03
C ARG A 5 -34.17 -26.99 23.23
N GLY A 6 -34.87 -25.90 23.54
CA GLY A 6 -34.57 -24.58 23.01
C GLY A 6 -33.19 -24.10 23.44
N PHE A 7 -32.50 -23.44 22.51
CA PHE A 7 -31.23 -22.75 22.72
C PHE A 7 -31.36 -21.76 23.89
N THR A 8 -30.45 -21.81 24.86
CA THR A 8 -30.54 -20.94 26.04
C THR A 8 -30.06 -19.53 25.70
N LEU A 9 -30.63 -18.50 26.35
CA LEU A 9 -30.13 -17.12 26.24
C LEU A 9 -28.64 -17.03 26.62
N VAL A 10 -28.20 -17.87 27.57
CA VAL A 10 -26.81 -17.94 28.03
C VAL A 10 -25.88 -18.51 26.95
N GLU A 11 -26.30 -19.54 26.21
CA GLU A 11 -25.53 -20.04 25.06
C GLU A 11 -25.32 -18.96 24.01
N LEU A 12 -26.36 -18.17 23.69
CA LEU A 12 -26.23 -17.11 22.70
C LEU A 12 -25.29 -16.00 23.17
N VAL A 13 -25.42 -15.58 24.43
CA VAL A 13 -24.61 -14.48 24.99
C VAL A 13 -23.14 -14.86 25.10
N THR A 14 -22.82 -16.08 25.51
CA THR A 14 -21.41 -16.53 25.60
C THR A 14 -20.76 -16.65 24.22
N VAL A 15 -21.49 -17.13 23.21
CA VAL A 15 -21.01 -17.18 21.82
C VAL A 15 -20.74 -15.78 21.28
N LEU A 16 -21.66 -14.83 21.48
CA LEU A 16 -21.47 -13.43 21.06
C LEU A 16 -20.28 -12.78 21.78
N ALA A 17 -20.08 -13.08 23.07
CA ALA A 17 -18.92 -12.57 23.81
C ALA A 17 -17.59 -13.08 23.23
N ILE A 18 -17.51 -14.37 22.87
CA ILE A 18 -16.31 -14.94 22.25
C ILE A 18 -16.09 -14.35 20.86
N ILE A 19 -17.15 -14.22 20.03
CA ILE A 19 -17.04 -13.62 18.69
C ILE A 19 -16.55 -12.17 18.77
N ALA A 20 -17.10 -11.36 19.69
CA ALA A 20 -16.67 -9.97 19.88
C ALA A 20 -15.19 -9.87 20.25
N LEU A 21 -14.70 -10.76 21.12
CA LEU A 21 -13.29 -10.84 21.48
C LEU A 21 -12.41 -11.20 20.28
N LEU A 22 -12.82 -12.20 19.48
CA LEU A 22 -12.08 -12.61 18.28
C LEU A 22 -12.01 -11.48 17.24
N VAL A 23 -13.13 -10.79 16.99
CA VAL A 23 -13.18 -9.65 16.07
C VAL A 23 -12.28 -8.50 16.54
N ALA A 24 -12.27 -8.20 17.84
CA ALA A 24 -11.40 -7.15 18.38
C ALA A 24 -9.90 -7.45 18.10
N ILE A 25 -9.47 -8.69 18.31
CA ILE A 25 -8.09 -9.13 18.02
C ILE A 25 -7.80 -9.08 16.51
N ALA A 26 -8.75 -9.51 15.68
CA ALA A 26 -8.61 -9.51 14.22
C ALA A 26 -8.47 -8.09 13.64
N LEU A 27 -9.26 -7.13 14.13
CA LEU A 27 -9.18 -5.74 13.68
C LEU A 27 -7.85 -5.08 14.07
N ALA A 28 -7.36 -5.34 15.29
CA ALA A 28 -6.08 -4.80 15.75
C ALA A 28 -4.91 -5.28 14.87
N SER A 29 -4.89 -6.56 14.47
CA SER A 29 -3.84 -7.12 13.61
C SER A 29 -3.96 -6.69 12.14
N TYR A 30 -5.17 -6.44 11.66
CA TYR A 30 -5.41 -5.98 10.30
C TYR A 30 -4.84 -4.57 10.06
N VAL A 31 -5.09 -3.63 10.97
CA VAL A 31 -4.66 -2.22 10.80
C VAL A 31 -3.14 -2.10 10.73
N THR A 32 -2.40 -2.86 11.53
CA THR A 32 -0.92 -2.84 11.52
C THR A 32 -0.35 -3.42 10.22
N SER A 33 -0.96 -4.51 9.73
CA SER A 33 -0.58 -5.16 8.48
C SER A 33 -0.78 -4.25 7.25
N VAL A 34 -1.90 -3.53 7.18
CA VAL A 34 -2.16 -2.57 6.08
C VAL A 34 -1.18 -1.39 6.11
N ARG A 35 -0.86 -0.84 7.27
CA ARG A 35 0.12 0.25 7.39
C ARG A 35 1.53 -0.15 6.95
N TYR A 36 1.91 -1.40 7.21
CA TYR A 36 3.21 -1.93 6.78
C TYR A 36 3.25 -2.21 5.27
N THR A 37 2.21 -2.82 4.72
CA THR A 37 2.13 -3.13 3.29
C THR A 37 2.10 -1.87 2.42
N THR A 38 1.36 -0.83 2.82
CA THR A 38 1.34 0.48 2.14
C THR A 38 2.72 1.15 2.12
N ARG A 39 3.47 1.10 3.23
CA ARG A 39 4.87 1.56 3.31
C ARG A 39 5.76 0.84 2.30
N MET A 40 5.69 -0.49 2.30
CA MET A 40 6.51 -1.32 1.41
C MET A 40 6.18 -1.10 -0.06
N LEU A 41 4.89 -1.01 -0.39
CA LEU A 41 4.43 -0.81 -1.76
C LEU A 41 4.86 0.56 -2.28
N CYS A 42 4.72 1.62 -1.47
CA CYS A 42 5.19 2.96 -1.83
C CYS A 42 6.72 2.98 -2.08
N ALA A 43 7.50 2.31 -1.23
CA ALA A 43 8.95 2.19 -1.41
C ALA A 43 9.32 1.37 -2.65
N ALA A 44 8.57 0.31 -2.95
CA ALA A 44 8.77 -0.51 -4.14
C ALA A 44 8.46 0.28 -5.42
N ASN A 45 7.36 1.03 -5.46
CA ASN A 45 6.99 1.90 -6.58
C ASN A 45 8.07 2.94 -6.85
N ARG A 46 8.53 3.64 -5.79
CA ARG A 46 9.62 4.63 -5.87
C ARG A 46 10.89 4.04 -6.48
N ARG A 47 11.33 2.88 -5.97
CA ARG A 47 12.49 2.15 -6.52
C ARG A 47 12.26 1.70 -7.96
N GLY A 48 11.03 1.35 -8.31
CA GLY A 48 10.62 1.04 -9.68
C GLY A 48 10.87 2.22 -10.62
N PHE A 49 10.46 3.42 -10.22
CA PHE A 49 10.69 4.65 -10.98
C PHE A 49 12.18 4.98 -11.13
N THR A 50 12.96 4.90 -10.05
CA THR A 50 14.42 5.09 -10.12
C THR A 50 15.07 4.10 -11.09
N ARG A 51 14.64 2.84 -11.09
CA ARG A 51 15.12 1.83 -12.05
C ARG A 51 14.70 2.16 -13.48
N SER A 52 13.46 2.54 -13.74
CA SER A 52 13.04 2.95 -15.07
C SER A 52 13.81 4.18 -15.56
N ALA A 53 14.15 5.11 -14.67
CA ALA A 53 14.97 6.26 -15.03
C ALA A 53 16.38 5.86 -15.46
N SER A 54 17.00 4.87 -14.80
CA SER A 54 18.29 4.33 -15.23
C SER A 54 18.23 3.65 -16.61
N ILE A 55 17.09 3.08 -16.98
CA ILE A 55 16.87 2.49 -18.30
C ILE A 55 16.69 3.60 -19.34
N PHE A 56 15.84 4.59 -19.04
CA PHE A 56 15.63 5.77 -19.88
C PHE A 56 16.95 6.47 -20.21
N THR A 57 17.78 6.73 -19.20
CA THR A 57 19.07 7.40 -19.41
C THR A 57 20.03 6.57 -20.27
N ALA A 58 20.01 5.24 -20.16
CA ALA A 58 20.80 4.36 -21.01
C ALA A 58 20.36 4.42 -22.49
N GLU A 59 19.07 4.59 -22.76
CA GLU A 59 18.53 4.68 -24.13
C GLU A 59 18.65 6.10 -24.72
N HIS A 60 18.63 7.15 -23.89
CA HIS A 60 18.62 8.54 -24.32
C HIS A 60 19.99 9.25 -24.19
N ASN A 61 21.10 8.54 -24.44
CA ASN A 61 22.46 9.11 -24.42
C ASN A 61 22.80 9.86 -23.11
N SER A 62 22.49 9.28 -21.95
CA SER A 62 22.67 9.89 -20.63
C SER A 62 21.80 11.11 -20.34
N THR A 63 20.79 11.38 -21.17
CA THR A 63 19.78 12.40 -20.87
C THR A 63 18.89 11.90 -19.74
N GLN A 64 18.76 12.69 -18.68
CA GLN A 64 17.90 12.36 -17.55
C GLN A 64 16.42 12.67 -17.87
N PRO A 65 15.47 11.89 -17.34
CA PRO A 65 14.06 12.23 -17.43
C PRO A 65 13.80 13.54 -16.68
N ALA A 66 13.08 14.47 -17.33
CA ALA A 66 12.75 15.76 -16.74
C ALA A 66 11.52 15.64 -15.83
N THR A 67 10.62 14.72 -16.16
CA THR A 67 9.36 14.49 -15.45
C THR A 67 9.14 13.00 -15.21
N LEU A 68 8.26 12.69 -14.25
CA LEU A 68 7.84 11.30 -14.02
C LEU A 68 7.17 10.70 -15.28
N GLU A 69 6.46 11.52 -16.07
CA GLU A 69 5.73 11.11 -17.27
C GLU A 69 6.65 10.52 -18.36
N ASP A 70 7.91 10.96 -18.42
CA ASP A 70 8.92 10.41 -19.35
C ASP A 70 9.18 8.92 -19.10
N LEU A 71 8.88 8.44 -17.89
CA LEU A 71 9.05 7.04 -17.47
C LEU A 71 7.84 6.17 -17.75
N ARG A 72 6.73 6.75 -18.21
CA ARG A 72 5.49 6.03 -18.52
C ARG A 72 5.67 4.81 -19.43
N PRO A 73 6.45 4.85 -20.53
CA PRO A 73 6.66 3.65 -21.35
C PRO A 73 7.45 2.54 -20.66
N TYR A 74 8.19 2.84 -19.59
CA TYR A 74 9.03 1.88 -18.86
C TYR A 74 8.34 1.27 -17.63
N VAL A 75 7.19 1.81 -17.22
CA VAL A 75 6.45 1.37 -16.04
C VAL A 75 5.09 0.83 -16.45
N ARG A 76 4.91 -0.49 -16.32
CA ARG A 76 3.68 -1.20 -16.75
C ARG A 76 2.39 -0.67 -16.11
N ASN A 77 2.47 -0.22 -14.86
CA ASN A 77 1.34 0.23 -14.07
C ASN A 77 1.53 1.68 -13.61
N PHE A 78 1.98 2.54 -14.53
CA PHE A 78 2.33 3.93 -14.23
C PHE A 78 1.27 4.66 -13.41
N ASP A 79 0.01 4.62 -13.87
CA ASP A 79 -1.08 5.37 -13.24
C ASP A 79 -1.31 4.94 -11.79
N SER A 80 -1.19 3.64 -11.45
CA SER A 80 -1.33 3.19 -10.05
C SER A 80 -0.03 3.26 -9.26
N ALA A 81 1.11 3.15 -9.92
CA ALA A 81 2.43 3.23 -9.28
C ALA A 81 2.77 4.67 -8.87
N ALA A 82 2.34 5.65 -9.66
CA ALA A 82 2.59 7.07 -9.44
C ALA A 82 1.80 7.63 -8.24
N HIS A 83 0.81 6.92 -7.74
CA HIS A 83 0.02 7.32 -6.57
C HIS A 83 0.50 6.59 -5.31
N CYS A 84 0.47 7.30 -4.19
CA CYS A 84 0.78 6.74 -2.89
C CYS A 84 -0.40 5.88 -2.39
N PRO A 85 -0.20 4.60 -2.04
CA PRO A 85 -1.29 3.71 -1.61
C PRO A 85 -2.01 4.10 -0.30
N ALA A 86 -1.51 5.10 0.45
CA ALA A 86 -2.08 5.50 1.73
C ALA A 86 -2.98 6.75 1.67
N ASP A 87 -2.73 7.67 0.73
CA ASP A 87 -3.41 8.98 0.65
C ASP A 87 -3.72 9.39 -0.80
N ASP A 88 -3.38 8.54 -1.78
CA ASP A 88 -3.57 8.78 -3.21
C ASP A 88 -2.82 10.02 -3.76
N ARG A 89 -1.80 10.48 -3.05
CA ARG A 89 -0.94 11.58 -3.52
C ARG A 89 -0.01 11.13 -4.63
N LEU A 90 0.24 12.01 -5.58
CA LEU A 90 1.23 11.80 -6.62
C LEU A 90 2.64 11.78 -6.04
N ILE A 91 3.45 10.86 -6.54
CA ILE A 91 4.89 10.79 -6.30
C ILE A 91 5.56 11.87 -7.15
N GLU A 92 6.42 12.66 -6.53
CA GLU A 92 7.18 13.72 -7.19
C GLU A 92 8.47 13.14 -7.79
N TRP A 93 8.96 13.72 -8.88
CA TRP A 93 10.24 13.32 -9.48
C TRP A 93 11.32 14.32 -9.07
N ASP A 94 12.34 13.85 -8.34
CA ASP A 94 13.54 14.63 -8.07
C ASP A 94 14.57 14.39 -9.17
N ALA A 95 14.63 15.33 -10.10
CA ALA A 95 15.59 15.29 -11.20
C ALA A 95 17.05 15.43 -10.75
N ALA A 96 17.31 16.08 -9.61
CA ALA A 96 18.67 16.25 -9.10
C ALA A 96 19.21 14.95 -8.49
N GLY A 97 18.36 14.23 -7.75
CA GLY A 97 18.68 12.93 -7.15
C GLY A 97 18.46 11.71 -8.05
N MET A 98 17.79 11.87 -9.19
CA MET A 98 17.25 10.77 -10.00
C MET A 98 16.40 9.78 -9.17
N GLU A 99 15.64 10.28 -8.21
CA GLU A 99 14.75 9.49 -7.38
C GLU A 99 13.32 9.99 -7.49
N ALA A 100 12.37 9.07 -7.54
CA ALA A 100 10.99 9.41 -7.20
C ALA A 100 10.96 9.76 -5.71
N VAL A 101 10.14 10.70 -5.25
CA VAL A 101 10.03 11.07 -3.82
C VAL A 101 8.56 11.08 -3.43
N CYS A 102 8.26 10.55 -2.25
CA CYS A 102 6.91 10.58 -1.69
C CYS A 102 6.87 11.53 -0.50
N THR A 103 6.06 12.57 -0.59
CA THR A 103 5.90 13.63 0.44
C THR A 103 4.93 13.21 1.56
N TYR A 104 4.50 11.94 1.61
CA TYR A 104 3.58 11.47 2.64
C TYR A 104 4.30 11.25 3.99
N PRO A 105 3.85 11.88 5.09
CA PRO A 105 4.56 11.88 6.37
C PRO A 105 4.69 10.48 7.01
N GLY A 106 3.83 9.53 6.65
CA GLY A 106 3.89 8.15 7.16
C GLY A 106 4.81 7.20 6.37
N HIS A 107 5.44 7.69 5.28
CA HIS A 107 6.25 6.92 4.33
C HIS A 107 7.56 7.63 3.94
N GLN A 108 7.87 8.74 4.62
CA GLN A 108 9.11 9.50 4.42
C GLN A 108 10.32 8.58 4.65
N PRO A 109 11.40 8.71 3.83
CA PRO A 109 12.57 7.83 3.87
C PRO A 109 13.25 7.74 5.24
#